data_AF-A0A1A9GC26-F1
#
_entry.id   AF-A0A1A9GC26-F1
#
_cell.length_a   1.000
_cell.length_b   1.000
_cell.length_c   1.000
_cell.angle_alpha   90.00
_cell.angle_beta   90.00
_cell.angle_gamma   90.00
#
_symmetry.space_group_name_H-M   'P 1'
#
loop_
_entity.id
_entity.type
_entity.pdbx_description
1 polymer ?
#
loop_
_entity_poly.entity_id
_entity_poly.type
_entity_poly.pdbx_seq_one_letter_code
_entity_poly.pdbx_strand_id
1 'polypeptide(L)'
;MVVDDVESEDGGERAAVSFAFDRMTVQRFRETFPRARWSDRRKAWIVPGKTARRRIDRWIAKEESRADPYAEAKGRDAFAFEPILSPYLGVDKDGLRITTPYSRKLVEEIRQVPFARWDGEHKVWRVPFASYDDLVDHWQAIEAEAQRCEPEERRKRAEARKGTDQERASRRGAAERKRRRIPLPAHDLPPLNRPIATTPYGIIVVDDITGELIEPKEIADLYPDIADDHIWGIWRTPSLDELVQTWPSRTEPGDEERQRGWWLPTLEELREARRAARAREQRASPQPSA
;
A
#
# COMPACT_ATOMS: atom_id res chain seq x y z
N MET A 1 -27.62 -11.18 10.57
CA MET A 1 -27.53 -10.78 9.15
C MET A 1 -28.94 -10.50 8.63
N VAL A 2 -29.13 -9.72 7.54
CA VAL A 2 -30.47 -9.43 6.99
C VAL A 2 -30.55 -9.88 5.54
N VAL A 3 -31.62 -10.61 5.18
CA VAL A 3 -31.89 -11.11 3.82
C VAL A 3 -33.19 -10.48 3.30
N ASP A 4 -33.09 -9.79 2.17
CA ASP A 4 -34.23 -9.15 1.49
C ASP A 4 -34.42 -9.76 0.10
N ASP A 5 -35.67 -9.98 -0.31
CA ASP A 5 -35.98 -10.34 -1.70
C ASP A 5 -35.90 -9.11 -2.60
N VAL A 6 -35.34 -9.31 -3.79
CA VAL A 6 -35.22 -8.27 -4.82
C VAL A 6 -35.93 -8.75 -6.06
N GLU A 7 -37.16 -8.27 -6.23
CA GLU A 7 -37.83 -8.32 -7.52
C GLU A 7 -37.03 -7.48 -8.53
N SER A 8 -36.76 -8.06 -9.69
CA SER A 8 -36.18 -7.34 -10.82
C SER A 8 -37.26 -7.09 -11.86
N GLU A 9 -37.23 -5.91 -12.48
CA GLU A 9 -38.13 -5.52 -13.58
C GLU A 9 -37.97 -6.41 -14.83
N ASP A 10 -36.97 -7.30 -14.85
CA ASP A 10 -36.63 -8.23 -15.96
C ASP A 10 -37.02 -9.71 -15.67
N GLY A 11 -37.92 -9.97 -14.71
CA GLY A 11 -38.48 -11.32 -14.48
C GLY A 11 -37.49 -12.35 -13.90
N GLY A 12 -36.31 -11.92 -13.43
CA GLY A 12 -35.36 -12.77 -12.73
C GLY A 12 -35.34 -12.47 -11.23
N GLU A 13 -35.91 -13.34 -10.40
CA GLU A 13 -35.81 -13.24 -8.93
C GLU A 13 -34.33 -13.20 -8.48
N ARG A 14 -33.98 -12.20 -7.66
CA ARG A 14 -32.67 -12.03 -7.03
C ARG A 14 -32.87 -11.89 -5.54
N ALA A 15 -31.90 -12.32 -4.74
CA ALA A 15 -31.92 -12.08 -3.30
C ALA A 15 -30.74 -11.19 -2.90
N ALA A 16 -30.97 -10.29 -1.95
CA ALA A 16 -29.96 -9.42 -1.37
C ALA A 16 -29.65 -9.86 0.05
N VAL A 17 -28.36 -9.85 0.41
CA VAL A 17 -27.90 -10.10 1.78
C VAL A 17 -26.99 -8.97 2.25
N SER A 18 -27.24 -8.51 3.47
CA SER A 18 -26.38 -7.55 4.16
C SER A 18 -25.90 -8.12 5.48
N PHE A 19 -24.60 -7.93 5.75
CA PHE A 19 -23.93 -8.31 6.98
C PHE A 19 -22.81 -7.32 7.28
N ALA A 20 -22.44 -7.22 8.57
CA ALA A 20 -21.33 -6.37 8.99
C ALA A 20 -20.05 -6.78 8.24
N PHE A 21 -19.26 -5.81 7.80
CA PHE A 21 -18.08 -6.08 7.00
C PHE A 21 -17.05 -6.87 7.82
N ASP A 22 -16.99 -8.18 7.57
CA ASP A 22 -15.93 -9.06 8.03
C ASP A 22 -15.25 -9.68 6.79
N ARG A 23 -13.93 -9.54 6.70
CA ARG A 23 -13.14 -10.01 5.57
C ARG A 23 -13.26 -11.52 5.40
N MET A 24 -13.32 -12.27 6.49
CA MET A 24 -13.45 -13.74 6.46
C MET A 24 -14.85 -14.15 6.02
N THR A 25 -15.89 -13.54 6.57
CA THR A 25 -17.28 -13.73 6.13
C THR A 25 -17.44 -13.36 4.64
N VAL A 26 -16.88 -12.23 4.18
CA VAL A 26 -16.91 -11.82 2.76
C VAL A 26 -16.16 -12.81 1.87
N GLN A 27 -14.99 -13.30 2.30
CA GLN A 27 -14.22 -14.26 1.54
C GLN A 27 -14.98 -15.58 1.38
N ARG A 28 -15.48 -16.16 2.48
CA ARG A 28 -16.29 -17.39 2.46
C ARG A 28 -17.58 -17.22 1.66
N PHE A 29 -18.19 -16.04 1.75
CA PHE A 29 -19.36 -15.68 0.95
C PHE A 29 -19.03 -15.67 -0.54
N ARG A 30 -17.89 -15.08 -0.95
CA ARG A 30 -17.44 -15.07 -2.34
C ARG A 30 -17.04 -16.46 -2.87
N GLU A 31 -16.45 -17.30 -2.02
CA GLU A 31 -16.16 -18.71 -2.35
C GLU A 31 -17.46 -19.50 -2.59
N THR A 32 -18.48 -19.27 -1.76
CA THR A 32 -19.77 -19.99 -1.87
C THR A 32 -20.66 -19.42 -2.99
N PHE A 33 -20.59 -18.12 -3.24
CA PHE A 33 -21.38 -17.39 -4.22
C PHE A 33 -20.49 -16.58 -5.19
N PRO A 34 -19.77 -17.25 -6.11
CA PRO A 34 -18.82 -16.58 -7.01
C PRO A 34 -19.48 -15.63 -8.01
N ARG A 35 -20.80 -15.77 -8.24
CA ARG A 35 -21.60 -14.89 -9.12
C ARG A 35 -22.30 -13.74 -8.38
N ALA A 36 -22.09 -13.60 -7.07
CA ALA A 36 -22.67 -12.51 -6.30
C ALA A 36 -22.02 -11.16 -6.67
N ARG A 37 -22.83 -10.09 -6.70
CA ARG A 37 -22.37 -8.73 -7.00
C ARG A 37 -22.71 -7.78 -5.86
N TRP A 38 -21.75 -6.97 -5.44
CA TRP A 38 -22.00 -5.89 -4.50
C TRP A 38 -22.83 -4.78 -5.16
N SER A 39 -23.79 -4.22 -4.42
CA SER A 39 -24.60 -3.07 -4.83
C SER A 39 -24.41 -1.92 -3.84
N ASP A 40 -23.72 -0.86 -4.27
CA ASP A 40 -23.48 0.33 -3.44
C ASP A 40 -24.78 1.02 -3.02
N ARG A 41 -25.81 1.03 -3.89
CA ARG A 41 -27.12 1.65 -3.60
C ARG A 41 -27.83 0.98 -2.43
N ARG A 42 -27.68 -0.34 -2.26
CA ARG A 42 -28.37 -1.12 -1.22
C ARG A 42 -27.45 -1.51 -0.07
N LYS A 43 -26.14 -1.23 -0.19
CA LYS A 43 -25.10 -1.71 0.73
C LYS A 43 -25.22 -3.21 1.02
N ALA A 44 -25.50 -3.99 -0.03
CA ALA A 44 -25.81 -5.41 0.08
C ALA A 44 -25.24 -6.20 -1.11
N TRP A 45 -24.99 -7.49 -0.89
CA TRP A 45 -24.61 -8.44 -1.93
C TRP A 45 -25.85 -9.00 -2.62
N ILE A 46 -25.91 -8.90 -3.94
CA ILE A 46 -26.97 -9.44 -4.79
C ILE A 46 -26.54 -10.79 -5.35
N VAL A 47 -27.29 -11.84 -5.01
CA VAL A 47 -27.09 -13.20 -5.52
C VAL A 47 -28.14 -13.48 -6.61
N PRO A 48 -27.72 -13.86 -7.84
CA PRO A 48 -28.66 -14.14 -8.91
C PRO A 48 -29.31 -15.53 -8.78
N GLY A 49 -30.61 -15.62 -9.07
CA GLY A 49 -31.33 -16.87 -9.30
C GLY A 49 -32.54 -17.09 -8.37
N LYS A 50 -33.50 -17.87 -8.85
CA LYS A 50 -34.78 -18.17 -8.16
C LYS A 50 -34.64 -18.87 -6.81
N THR A 51 -33.50 -19.53 -6.56
CA THR A 51 -33.20 -20.19 -5.28
C THR A 51 -32.18 -19.41 -4.44
N ALA A 52 -31.83 -18.18 -4.85
CA ALA A 52 -30.81 -17.37 -4.18
C ALA A 52 -31.14 -17.16 -2.70
N ARG A 53 -32.39 -16.85 -2.37
CA ARG A 53 -32.83 -16.68 -0.98
C ARG A 53 -32.61 -17.93 -0.14
N ARG A 54 -33.15 -19.08 -0.56
CA ARG A 54 -32.98 -20.37 0.15
C ARG A 54 -31.51 -20.78 0.30
N ARG A 55 -30.65 -20.44 -0.68
CA ARG A 55 -29.21 -20.73 -0.60
C ARG A 55 -28.50 -19.80 0.36
N ILE A 56 -28.86 -18.51 0.37
CA ILE A 56 -28.38 -17.53 1.35
C ILE A 56 -28.82 -17.95 2.75
N ASP A 57 -30.10 -18.26 2.97
CA ASP A 57 -30.63 -18.68 4.27
C ASP A 57 -29.92 -19.94 4.79
N ARG A 58 -29.69 -20.93 3.92
CA ARG A 58 -28.92 -22.14 4.27
C ARG A 58 -27.46 -21.83 4.60
N TRP A 59 -26.85 -20.89 3.90
CA TRP A 59 -25.47 -20.47 4.17
C TRP A 59 -25.37 -19.67 5.47
N ILE A 60 -26.34 -18.77 5.73
CA ILE A 60 -26.45 -18.04 6.99
C ILE A 60 -26.67 -19.01 8.14
N ALA A 61 -27.60 -19.96 8.03
CA ALA A 61 -27.82 -20.98 9.07
C ALA A 61 -26.57 -21.84 9.30
N LYS A 62 -25.78 -22.12 8.25
CA LYS A 62 -24.51 -22.83 8.36
C LYS A 62 -23.43 -21.97 9.04
N GLU A 63 -23.35 -20.68 8.73
CA GLU A 63 -22.41 -19.75 9.39
C GLU A 63 -22.85 -19.42 10.83
N GLU A 64 -24.15 -19.33 11.13
CA GLU A 64 -24.69 -19.18 12.48
C GLU A 64 -24.48 -20.45 13.31
N SER A 65 -24.57 -21.64 12.70
CA SER A 65 -24.16 -22.89 13.37
C SER A 65 -22.64 -23.01 13.59
N ARG A 66 -21.85 -22.16 12.91
CA ARG A 66 -20.38 -22.05 13.08
C ARG A 66 -19.98 -20.93 14.04
N ALA A 67 -20.76 -19.86 14.12
CA ALA A 67 -20.62 -18.82 15.12
C ALA A 67 -21.07 -19.42 16.46
N ASP A 68 -20.13 -20.07 17.15
CA ASP A 68 -20.39 -20.64 18.46
C ASP A 68 -20.90 -19.52 19.39
N PRO A 69 -22.17 -19.58 19.87
CA PRO A 69 -22.73 -18.58 20.77
C PRO A 69 -21.93 -18.44 22.06
N TYR A 70 -21.13 -19.47 22.40
CA TYR A 70 -20.25 -19.50 23.55
C TYR A 70 -18.83 -19.07 23.22
N ALA A 71 -18.47 -18.78 21.96
CA ALA A 71 -17.11 -18.39 21.59
C ALA A 71 -16.62 -17.16 22.36
N GLU A 72 -17.49 -16.17 22.54
CA GLU A 72 -17.15 -14.95 23.30
C GLU A 72 -16.92 -15.27 24.78
N ALA A 73 -17.77 -16.10 25.38
CA ALA A 73 -17.62 -16.54 26.77
C ALA A 73 -16.37 -17.41 26.95
N LYS A 74 -16.14 -18.36 26.04
CA LYS A 74 -14.96 -19.23 26.00
C LYS A 74 -13.68 -18.42 25.85
N GLY A 75 -13.64 -17.47 24.94
CA GLY A 75 -12.48 -16.60 24.75
C GLY A 75 -12.21 -15.70 25.94
N ARG A 76 -13.27 -15.23 26.61
CA ARG A 76 -13.15 -14.47 27.86
C ARG A 76 -12.61 -15.34 29.00
N ASP A 77 -13.09 -16.57 29.13
CA ASP A 77 -12.62 -17.53 30.12
C ASP A 77 -11.18 -17.96 29.83
N ALA A 78 -10.82 -18.16 28.56
CA ALA A 78 -9.46 -18.47 28.12
C ALA A 78 -8.50 -17.33 28.44
N PHE A 79 -8.89 -16.07 28.16
CA PHE A 79 -8.09 -14.91 28.56
C PHE A 79 -7.98 -14.78 30.09
N ALA A 80 -9.04 -15.09 30.84
CA ALA A 80 -9.00 -15.07 32.31
C ALA A 80 -8.07 -16.15 32.89
N PHE A 81 -7.96 -17.30 32.21
CA PHE A 81 -7.11 -18.41 32.62
C PHE A 81 -5.63 -18.20 32.23
N GLU A 82 -5.37 -17.81 30.99
CA GLU A 82 -4.03 -17.60 30.44
C GLU A 82 -3.95 -16.24 29.76
N PRO A 83 -3.79 -15.12 30.49
CA PRO A 83 -3.73 -13.80 29.87
C PRO A 83 -2.43 -13.58 29.10
N ILE A 84 -2.51 -13.06 27.89
CA ILE A 84 -1.34 -12.51 27.19
C ILE A 84 -0.88 -11.25 27.92
N LEU A 85 0.30 -11.30 28.54
CA LEU A 85 0.91 -10.17 29.23
C LEU A 85 1.86 -9.43 28.29
N SER A 86 1.34 -8.43 27.58
CA SER A 86 2.15 -7.59 26.70
C SER A 86 1.82 -6.10 26.86
N PRO A 87 2.82 -5.20 26.80
CA PRO A 87 2.59 -3.74 26.84
C PRO A 87 1.67 -3.22 25.72
N TYR A 88 1.56 -3.99 24.64
CA TYR A 88 0.81 -3.63 23.45
C TYR A 88 -0.64 -4.13 23.46
N LEU A 89 -1.01 -4.96 24.44
CA LEU A 89 -2.35 -5.52 24.60
C LEU A 89 -3.04 -4.95 25.83
N GLY A 90 -4.20 -4.34 25.61
CA GLY A 90 -5.14 -3.94 26.66
C GLY A 90 -6.43 -4.75 26.57
N VAL A 91 -7.21 -4.70 27.63
CA VAL A 91 -8.52 -5.35 27.73
C VAL A 91 -9.58 -4.28 27.91
N ASP A 92 -10.69 -4.42 27.20
CA ASP A 92 -11.89 -3.58 27.32
C ASP A 92 -13.09 -4.46 27.72
N LYS A 93 -14.24 -3.82 28.00
CA LYS A 93 -15.46 -4.55 28.40
C LYS A 93 -15.97 -5.51 27.32
N ASP A 94 -15.74 -5.14 26.06
CA ASP A 94 -16.30 -5.82 24.88
C ASP A 94 -15.23 -6.55 24.05
N GLY A 95 -14.00 -6.73 24.57
CA GLY A 95 -12.93 -7.42 23.86
C GLY A 95 -11.52 -6.96 24.22
N LEU A 96 -10.58 -7.25 23.33
CA LEU A 96 -9.17 -6.95 23.44
C LEU A 96 -8.82 -5.74 22.56
N ARG A 97 -7.87 -4.93 23.05
CA ARG A 97 -7.41 -3.70 22.40
C ARG A 97 -5.91 -3.77 22.15
N ILE A 98 -5.50 -3.69 20.89
CA ILE A 98 -4.09 -3.69 20.52
C ILE A 98 -3.66 -2.26 20.20
N THR A 99 -2.67 -1.76 20.96
CA THR A 99 -2.08 -0.42 20.80
C THR A 99 -0.63 -0.57 20.39
N THR A 100 -0.34 -0.51 19.09
CA THR A 100 1.00 -0.74 18.54
C THR A 100 1.44 0.39 17.61
N PRO A 101 2.76 0.61 17.44
CA PRO A 101 3.27 1.49 16.39
C PRO A 101 2.90 1.01 14.99
N TYR A 102 2.67 1.95 14.07
CA TYR A 102 2.32 1.62 12.69
C TYR A 102 3.48 0.90 11.97
N SER A 103 3.17 -0.30 11.47
CA SER A 103 4.00 -1.08 10.55
C SER A 103 3.11 -1.83 9.57
N ARG A 104 3.49 -1.86 8.28
CA ARG A 104 2.72 -2.58 7.26
C ARG A 104 2.62 -4.07 7.57
N LYS A 105 3.73 -4.69 7.98
CA LYS A 105 3.79 -6.10 8.37
C LYS A 105 2.89 -6.40 9.58
N LEU A 106 2.96 -5.55 10.61
CA LEU A 106 2.12 -5.69 11.80
C LEU A 106 0.62 -5.59 11.44
N VAL A 107 0.25 -4.65 10.57
CA VAL A 107 -1.13 -4.53 10.08
C VAL A 107 -1.55 -5.75 9.27
N GLU A 108 -0.65 -6.34 8.48
CA GLU A 108 -0.93 -7.58 7.73
C GLU A 108 -1.16 -8.76 8.67
N GLU A 109 -0.39 -8.89 9.75
CA GLU A 109 -0.56 -9.92 10.78
C GLU A 109 -1.86 -9.75 11.57
N ILE A 110 -2.17 -8.55 12.09
CA ILE A 110 -3.42 -8.32 12.81
C ILE A 110 -4.65 -8.59 11.92
N ARG A 111 -4.53 -8.37 10.61
CA ARG A 111 -5.61 -8.66 9.65
C ARG A 111 -5.82 -10.15 9.38
N GLN A 112 -4.93 -11.04 9.85
CA GLN A 112 -5.17 -12.49 9.84
C GLN A 112 -6.07 -12.91 10.99
N VAL A 113 -6.06 -12.18 12.11
CA VAL A 113 -6.92 -12.45 13.26
C VAL A 113 -8.39 -12.19 12.88
N PRO A 114 -9.29 -13.17 13.03
CA PRO A 114 -10.70 -12.99 12.70
C PRO A 114 -11.35 -11.86 13.50
N PHE A 115 -12.31 -11.17 12.86
CA PHE A 115 -13.08 -10.08 13.46
C PHE A 115 -12.28 -8.88 14.00
N ALA A 116 -10.96 -8.84 13.78
CA ALA A 116 -10.13 -7.71 14.12
C ALA A 116 -10.53 -6.48 13.31
N ARG A 117 -10.85 -5.39 14.00
CA ARG A 117 -11.29 -4.12 13.39
C ARG A 117 -10.45 -2.96 13.86
N TRP A 118 -10.16 -2.04 12.95
CA TRP A 118 -9.52 -0.78 13.29
C TRP A 118 -10.56 0.20 13.86
N ASP A 119 -10.29 0.72 15.05
CA ASP A 119 -11.01 1.85 15.66
C ASP A 119 -10.20 3.13 15.39
N GLY A 120 -10.67 3.92 14.42
CA GLY A 120 -9.99 5.16 14.02
C GLY A 120 -10.10 6.30 15.03
N GLU A 121 -11.09 6.28 15.92
CA GLU A 121 -11.28 7.29 16.95
C GLU A 121 -10.23 7.14 18.05
N HIS A 122 -10.03 5.90 18.50
CA HIS A 122 -9.06 5.58 19.55
C HIS A 122 -7.68 5.20 19.00
N LYS A 123 -7.54 5.04 17.67
CA LYS A 123 -6.35 4.58 16.95
C LYS A 123 -5.83 3.23 17.47
N VAL A 124 -6.74 2.29 17.66
CA VAL A 124 -6.45 0.96 18.22
C VAL A 124 -7.12 -0.11 17.38
N TRP A 125 -6.56 -1.32 17.40
CA TRP A 125 -7.28 -2.48 16.90
C TRP A 125 -8.15 -3.06 18.00
N ARG A 126 -9.40 -3.35 17.70
CA ARG A 126 -10.31 -4.10 18.59
C ARG A 126 -10.47 -5.51 18.06
N VAL A 127 -10.30 -6.48 18.94
CA VAL A 127 -10.45 -7.91 18.66
C VAL A 127 -11.45 -8.48 19.66
N PRO A 128 -12.55 -9.11 19.23
CA PRO A 128 -13.48 -9.77 20.14
C PRO A 128 -12.82 -10.91 20.93
N PHE A 129 -13.37 -11.27 22.09
CA PHE A 129 -12.82 -12.42 22.83
C PHE A 129 -12.99 -13.73 22.07
N ALA A 130 -14.03 -13.85 21.23
CA ALA A 130 -14.22 -15.01 20.36
C ALA A 130 -13.02 -15.35 19.45
N SER A 131 -12.12 -14.40 19.20
CA SER A 131 -10.90 -14.58 18.40
C SER A 131 -9.63 -14.63 19.23
N TYR A 132 -9.75 -14.96 20.52
CA TYR A 132 -8.62 -15.02 21.43
C TYR A 132 -7.58 -16.07 21.02
N ASP A 133 -8.02 -17.29 20.72
CA ASP A 133 -7.11 -18.38 20.34
C ASP A 133 -6.32 -18.02 19.07
N ASP A 134 -6.99 -17.47 18.05
CA ASP A 134 -6.33 -16.96 16.84
C ASP A 134 -5.38 -15.79 17.15
N LEU A 135 -5.74 -14.92 18.08
CA LEU A 135 -4.87 -13.82 18.51
C LEU A 135 -3.60 -14.34 19.19
N VAL A 136 -3.71 -15.38 20.04
CA VAL A 136 -2.57 -16.02 20.70
C VAL A 136 -1.60 -16.58 19.66
N ASP A 137 -2.10 -17.28 18.64
CA ASP A 137 -1.29 -17.85 17.57
C ASP A 137 -0.49 -16.79 16.80
N HIS A 138 -1.09 -15.63 16.55
CA HIS A 138 -0.44 -14.52 15.85
C HIS A 138 0.34 -13.57 16.78
N TRP A 139 0.16 -13.67 18.11
CA TRP A 139 0.64 -12.67 19.07
C TRP A 139 2.17 -12.50 19.03
N GLN A 140 2.91 -13.60 18.96
CA GLN A 140 4.38 -13.57 18.96
C GLN A 140 4.93 -12.79 17.75
N ALA A 141 4.32 -12.95 16.57
CA ALA A 141 4.73 -12.22 15.37
C ALA A 141 4.39 -10.72 15.48
N ILE A 142 3.20 -10.41 16.01
CA ILE A 142 2.74 -9.03 16.24
C ILE A 142 3.66 -8.32 17.24
N GLU A 143 3.98 -8.95 18.37
CA GLU A 143 4.83 -8.39 19.41
C GLU A 143 6.27 -8.18 18.94
N ALA A 144 6.85 -9.17 18.25
CA ALA A 144 8.20 -9.04 17.71
C ALA A 144 8.32 -7.89 16.70
N GLU A 145 7.31 -7.72 15.82
CA GLU A 145 7.28 -6.60 14.89
C GLU A 145 6.97 -5.25 15.57
N ALA A 146 6.17 -5.25 16.64
CA ALA A 146 5.90 -4.05 17.45
C ALA A 146 7.18 -3.56 18.13
N GLN A 147 7.93 -4.44 18.80
CA GLN A 147 9.22 -4.14 19.43
C GLN A 147 10.25 -3.65 18.39
N ARG A 148 10.35 -4.31 17.23
CA ARG A 148 11.23 -3.85 16.14
C ARG A 148 10.84 -2.48 15.60
N CYS A 149 9.56 -2.14 15.64
CA CYS A 149 9.05 -0.88 15.12
C CYS A 149 9.02 0.24 16.17
N GLU A 150 9.36 -0.09 17.42
CA GLU A 150 9.41 0.85 18.51
C GLU A 150 10.35 2.02 18.15
N PRO A 151 9.91 3.28 18.33
CA PRO A 151 10.70 4.47 18.01
C PRO A 151 12.09 4.46 18.66
N GLU A 152 12.23 3.85 19.84
CA GLU A 152 13.50 3.72 20.56
C GLU A 152 14.44 2.71 19.90
N GLU A 153 13.95 1.55 19.47
CA GLU A 153 14.74 0.56 18.72
C GLU A 153 15.06 1.03 17.29
N ARG A 154 14.22 1.90 16.71
CA ARG A 154 14.57 2.63 15.47
C ARG A 154 15.69 3.65 15.72
N ARG A 155 15.66 4.38 16.84
CA ARG A 155 16.72 5.33 17.21
C ARG A 155 18.04 4.62 17.52
N LYS A 156 18.04 3.55 18.32
CA LYS A 156 19.24 2.75 18.60
C LYS A 156 19.86 2.15 17.33
N ARG A 157 19.05 1.68 16.38
CA ARG A 157 19.56 1.21 15.08
C ARG A 157 20.07 2.34 14.19
N ALA A 158 19.44 3.52 14.22
CA ALA A 158 19.94 4.69 13.52
C ALA A 158 21.27 5.16 14.11
N GLU A 159 21.43 5.09 15.42
CA GLU A 159 22.68 5.40 16.14
C GLU A 159 23.76 4.34 15.90
N ALA A 160 23.42 3.05 15.88
CA ALA A 160 24.36 1.98 15.53
C ALA A 160 24.78 2.01 14.05
N ARG A 161 23.92 2.53 13.16
CA ARG A 161 24.27 2.79 11.75
C ARG A 161 25.04 4.09 11.54
N LYS A 162 25.07 4.98 12.55
CA LYS A 162 25.73 6.27 12.49
C LYS A 162 27.25 6.07 12.38
N GLY A 163 27.81 6.41 11.22
CA GLY A 163 29.25 6.27 10.94
C GLY A 163 29.64 5.04 10.11
N THR A 164 28.68 4.22 9.68
CA THR A 164 28.94 3.16 8.69
C THR A 164 29.21 3.75 7.31
N ASP A 165 30.07 3.12 6.51
CA ASP A 165 30.38 3.57 5.14
C ASP A 165 29.14 3.57 4.23
N GLN A 166 28.17 2.70 4.51
CA GLN A 166 26.87 2.68 3.83
C GLN A 166 26.04 3.96 4.11
N GLU A 167 26.10 4.51 5.33
CA GLU A 167 25.46 5.80 5.65
C GLU A 167 26.16 6.96 4.94
N ARG A 168 27.50 6.95 4.90
CA ARG A 168 28.30 7.97 4.19
C ARG A 168 27.98 7.97 2.70
N ALA A 169 27.93 6.79 2.06
CA ALA A 169 27.55 6.64 0.65
C ALA A 169 26.10 7.08 0.40
N SER A 170 25.16 6.70 1.29
CA SER A 170 23.75 7.12 1.19
C SER A 170 23.60 8.64 1.35
N ARG A 171 24.35 9.27 2.26
CA ARG A 171 24.35 10.73 2.45
C ARG A 171 24.96 11.45 1.25
N ARG A 172 26.04 10.93 0.67
CA ARG A 172 26.63 11.44 -0.58
C ARG A 172 25.61 11.36 -1.72
N GLY A 173 24.96 10.21 -1.92
CA GLY A 173 23.90 10.06 -2.92
C GLY A 173 22.70 10.97 -2.68
N ALA A 174 22.25 11.14 -1.43
CA ALA A 174 21.15 12.04 -1.09
C ALA A 174 21.51 13.52 -1.33
N ALA A 175 22.73 13.93 -1.03
CA ALA A 175 23.24 15.26 -1.34
C ALA A 175 23.27 15.49 -2.85
N GLU A 176 23.70 14.49 -3.62
CA GLU A 176 23.77 14.59 -5.09
C GLU A 176 22.38 14.68 -5.72
N ARG A 177 21.42 13.86 -5.26
CA ARG A 177 20.01 13.98 -5.68
C ARG A 177 19.42 15.36 -5.40
N LYS A 178 19.85 16.01 -4.31
CA LYS A 178 19.39 17.36 -3.95
C LYS A 178 19.94 18.44 -4.88
N ARG A 179 21.11 18.21 -5.50
CA ARG A 179 21.67 19.11 -6.53
C ARG A 179 20.88 19.09 -7.84
N ARG A 180 20.03 18.07 -8.04
CA ARG A 180 19.18 17.90 -9.23
C ARG A 180 19.97 17.99 -10.55
N ARG A 181 21.16 17.39 -10.52
CA ARG A 181 21.99 17.21 -11.70
C ARG A 181 21.88 15.76 -12.16
N ILE A 182 22.01 15.53 -13.46
CA ILE A 182 22.04 14.20 -14.07
C ILE A 182 23.14 14.16 -15.13
N PRO A 183 23.93 13.09 -15.19
CA PRO A 183 24.88 12.87 -16.27
C PRO A 183 24.13 12.62 -17.60
N LEU A 184 24.51 13.34 -18.65
CA LEU A 184 23.97 13.20 -20.00
C LEU A 184 25.11 12.97 -20.99
N PRO A 185 24.94 12.10 -22.00
CA PRO A 185 25.98 11.86 -22.99
C PRO A 185 26.17 13.11 -23.86
N ALA A 186 27.42 13.57 -24.04
CA ALA A 186 27.71 14.81 -24.76
C ALA A 186 27.25 14.80 -26.24
N HIS A 187 27.21 13.61 -26.84
CA HIS A 187 26.90 13.42 -28.26
C HIS A 187 25.43 13.11 -28.57
N ASP A 188 24.60 12.81 -27.57
CA ASP A 188 23.17 12.50 -27.77
C ASP A 188 22.30 13.09 -26.66
N LEU A 189 22.13 14.42 -26.73
CA LEU A 189 21.45 15.19 -25.70
C LEU A 189 19.92 15.08 -25.78
N PRO A 190 19.23 14.98 -24.62
CA PRO A 190 17.78 14.95 -24.60
C PRO A 190 17.15 16.28 -25.01
N PRO A 191 15.89 16.25 -25.48
CA PRO A 191 15.13 17.47 -25.70
C PRO A 191 14.91 18.23 -24.38
N LEU A 192 15.31 19.50 -24.36
CA LEU A 192 15.06 20.40 -23.23
C LEU A 192 13.57 20.66 -23.05
N ASN A 193 13.17 20.90 -21.80
CA ASN A 193 11.80 21.23 -21.40
C ASN A 193 10.76 20.17 -21.79
N ARG A 194 11.20 18.94 -22.07
CA ARG A 194 10.33 17.81 -22.39
C ARG A 194 10.51 16.68 -21.38
N PRO A 195 9.43 16.02 -20.94
CA PRO A 195 9.54 14.84 -20.09
C PRO A 195 10.26 13.70 -20.80
N ILE A 196 11.35 13.24 -20.20
CA ILE A 196 12.15 12.08 -20.60
C ILE A 196 12.17 11.07 -19.47
N ALA A 197 12.27 9.78 -19.80
CA ALA A 197 12.44 8.72 -18.81
C ALA A 197 13.93 8.40 -18.65
N THR A 198 14.34 8.13 -17.42
CA THR A 198 15.71 7.82 -17.02
C THR A 198 15.71 6.68 -16.01
N THR A 199 16.72 5.82 -16.06
CA THR A 199 16.89 4.70 -15.12
C THR A 199 16.97 5.14 -13.65
N PRO A 200 17.80 6.15 -13.27
CA PRO A 200 17.97 6.49 -11.85
C PRO A 200 16.82 7.29 -11.23
N TYR A 201 16.06 8.06 -12.03
CA TYR A 201 15.08 9.03 -11.52
C TYR A 201 13.66 8.87 -12.07
N GLY A 202 13.44 7.93 -12.99
CA GLY A 202 12.18 7.82 -13.71
C GLY A 202 11.98 9.01 -14.65
N ILE A 203 10.75 9.53 -14.71
CA ILE A 203 10.42 10.62 -15.63
C ILE A 203 10.81 11.99 -15.03
N ILE A 204 11.70 12.69 -15.73
CA ILE A 204 12.22 14.02 -15.39
C ILE A 204 12.08 14.98 -16.58
N VAL A 205 12.20 16.28 -16.33
CA VAL A 205 12.37 17.30 -17.37
C VAL A 205 13.77 17.88 -17.23
N VAL A 206 14.55 17.86 -18.31
CA VAL A 206 15.84 18.53 -18.35
C VAL A 206 15.59 20.00 -18.67
N ASP A 207 15.97 20.86 -17.73
CA ASP A 207 15.74 22.31 -17.79
C ASP A 207 16.88 22.99 -18.54
N ASP A 208 18.11 22.54 -18.26
CA ASP A 208 19.33 23.12 -18.81
C ASP A 208 20.47 22.09 -18.87
N ILE A 209 21.48 22.36 -19.70
CA ILE A 209 22.69 21.54 -19.87
C ILE A 209 23.90 22.47 -19.69
N THR A 210 24.67 22.27 -18.63
CA THR A 210 25.74 23.20 -18.24
C THR A 210 26.98 23.11 -19.12
N GLY A 211 27.18 21.98 -19.82
CA GLY A 211 28.39 21.72 -20.61
C GLY A 211 29.63 21.38 -19.77
N GLU A 212 29.49 21.30 -18.44
CA GLU A 212 30.56 20.84 -17.55
C GLU A 212 30.80 19.35 -17.75
N LEU A 213 32.01 18.97 -18.16
CA LEU A 213 32.42 17.57 -18.27
C LEU A 213 32.46 16.91 -16.90
N ILE A 214 32.05 15.65 -16.87
CA ILE A 214 31.98 14.84 -15.67
C ILE A 214 33.27 14.05 -15.51
N GLU A 215 33.87 14.08 -14.32
CA GLU A 215 34.95 13.18 -13.96
C GLU A 215 34.37 11.82 -13.52
N PRO A 216 34.48 10.74 -14.32
CA PRO A 216 33.75 9.48 -14.07
C PRO A 216 34.15 8.83 -12.73
N LYS A 217 35.40 9.05 -12.29
CA LYS A 217 35.94 8.52 -11.04
C LYS A 217 35.23 9.06 -9.79
N GLU A 218 34.69 10.28 -9.84
CA GLU A 218 34.03 10.88 -8.68
C GLU A 218 32.60 10.37 -8.47
N ILE A 219 31.96 9.90 -9.55
CA ILE A 219 30.55 9.50 -9.53
C ILE A 219 30.29 8.03 -9.87
N ALA A 220 31.35 7.23 -10.08
CA ALA A 220 31.24 5.80 -10.38
C ALA A 220 30.41 5.02 -9.34
N ASP A 221 30.46 5.44 -8.07
CA ASP A 221 29.64 4.88 -6.99
C ASP A 221 28.13 5.12 -7.17
N LEU A 222 27.76 6.21 -7.85
CA LEU A 222 26.37 6.65 -8.03
C LEU A 222 25.82 6.29 -9.41
N TYR A 223 26.71 6.19 -10.41
CA TYR A 223 26.40 5.90 -11.79
C TYR A 223 27.50 5.00 -12.38
N PRO A 224 27.40 3.67 -12.21
CA PRO A 224 28.47 2.75 -12.56
C PRO A 224 28.66 2.57 -14.08
N ASP A 225 27.68 2.95 -14.91
CA ASP A 225 27.64 2.64 -16.34
C ASP A 225 27.93 3.87 -17.24
N ILE A 226 28.55 4.92 -16.71
CA ILE A 226 28.85 6.14 -17.46
C ILE A 226 30.11 5.97 -18.30
N ALA A 227 29.99 6.21 -19.61
CA ALA A 227 31.13 6.30 -20.52
C ALA A 227 31.91 7.62 -20.36
N ASP A 228 33.16 7.64 -20.82
CA ASP A 228 33.91 8.88 -20.97
C ASP A 228 33.15 9.81 -21.95
N ASP A 229 33.09 11.12 -21.66
CA ASP A 229 32.31 12.17 -22.38
C ASP A 229 30.83 12.37 -21.98
N HIS A 230 30.56 12.41 -20.67
CA HIS A 230 29.28 12.92 -20.14
C HIS A 230 29.39 14.36 -19.65
N ILE A 231 28.30 15.12 -19.80
CA ILE A 231 28.14 16.48 -19.28
C ILE A 231 26.99 16.56 -18.28
N TRP A 232 27.05 17.54 -17.39
CA TRP A 232 25.97 17.78 -16.43
C TRP A 232 24.74 18.42 -17.08
N GLY A 233 23.58 17.81 -16.85
CA GLY A 233 22.26 18.41 -17.07
C GLY A 233 21.56 18.75 -15.75
N ILE A 234 20.84 19.87 -15.71
CA ILE A 234 19.97 20.24 -14.59
C ILE A 234 18.56 19.74 -14.90
N TRP A 235 17.92 19.09 -13.93
CA TRP A 235 16.58 18.55 -14.11
C TRP A 235 15.60 18.99 -13.03
N ARG A 236 14.32 18.91 -13.36
CA ARG A 236 13.22 19.13 -12.44
C ARG A 236 12.17 18.03 -12.57
N THR A 237 11.38 17.86 -11.51
CA THR A 237 10.23 16.97 -11.55
C THR A 237 9.17 17.57 -12.49
N PRO A 238 8.61 16.78 -13.42
CA PRO A 238 7.58 17.25 -14.33
C PRO A 238 6.30 17.62 -13.58
N SER A 239 5.59 18.64 -14.08
CA SER A 239 4.24 18.99 -13.63
C SER A 239 3.22 17.98 -14.17
N LEU A 240 2.02 17.95 -13.60
CA LEU A 240 0.94 17.10 -14.12
C LEU A 240 0.58 17.48 -15.57
N ASP A 241 0.56 18.77 -15.88
CA ASP A 241 0.24 19.28 -17.22
C ASP A 241 1.26 18.83 -18.27
N GLU A 242 2.55 18.95 -17.97
CA GLU A 242 3.63 18.47 -18.84
C GLU A 242 3.52 16.97 -19.13
N LEU A 243 3.19 16.17 -18.11
CA LEU A 243 3.00 14.72 -18.27
C LEU A 243 1.77 14.39 -19.12
N VAL A 244 0.73 15.22 -19.09
CA VAL A 244 -0.49 15.03 -19.88
C VAL A 244 -0.26 15.40 -21.34
N GLN A 245 0.46 16.49 -21.60
CA GLN A 245 0.79 16.97 -22.95
C GLN A 245 1.85 16.11 -23.65
N THR A 246 2.60 15.30 -22.90
CA THR A 246 3.62 14.42 -23.48
C THR A 246 3.02 13.25 -24.25
N TRP A 247 3.40 13.15 -25.52
CA TRP A 247 3.08 12.01 -26.38
C TRP A 247 3.89 10.77 -25.96
N PRO A 248 3.24 9.63 -25.72
CA PRO A 248 3.92 8.39 -25.33
C PRO A 248 4.75 7.83 -26.48
N SER A 249 5.90 7.23 -26.17
CA SER A 249 6.57 6.33 -27.10
C SER A 249 5.70 5.09 -27.34
N ARG A 250 5.62 4.66 -28.60
CA ARG A 250 4.91 3.43 -29.00
C ARG A 250 5.74 2.17 -28.80
N THR A 251 7.06 2.33 -28.68
CA THR A 251 8.02 1.25 -28.55
C THR A 251 8.65 1.34 -27.16
N GLU A 252 8.80 0.19 -26.51
CA GLU A 252 9.58 0.11 -25.28
C GLU A 252 11.05 0.45 -25.55
N PRO A 253 11.75 1.04 -24.56
CA PRO A 253 13.14 1.42 -24.75
C PRO A 253 14.01 0.19 -25.01
N GLY A 254 14.77 0.23 -26.10
CA GLY A 254 15.77 -0.79 -26.40
C GLY A 254 16.96 -0.74 -25.45
N ASP A 255 17.84 -1.76 -25.49
CA ASP A 255 19.02 -1.79 -24.63
C ASP A 255 19.99 -0.63 -24.93
N GLU A 256 20.09 -0.19 -26.19
CA GLU A 256 20.88 0.98 -26.58
C GLU A 256 20.33 2.29 -25.98
N GLU A 257 19.00 2.47 -25.95
CA GLU A 257 18.39 3.66 -25.36
C GLU A 257 18.52 3.67 -23.83
N ARG A 258 18.52 2.49 -23.21
CA ARG A 258 18.81 2.35 -21.78
C ARG A 258 20.28 2.62 -21.47
N GLN A 259 21.19 2.16 -22.32
CA GLN A 259 22.63 2.44 -22.21
C GLN A 259 22.94 3.93 -22.44
N ARG A 260 22.21 4.60 -23.33
CA ARG A 260 22.27 6.05 -23.50
C ARG A 260 21.86 6.82 -22.23
N GLY A 261 21.06 6.20 -21.36
CA GLY A 261 20.65 6.76 -20.08
C GLY A 261 19.35 7.59 -20.12
N TRP A 262 18.77 7.81 -21.30
CA TRP A 262 17.46 8.46 -21.45
C TRP A 262 16.67 8.00 -22.68
N TRP A 263 15.34 7.98 -22.56
CA TRP A 263 14.40 7.66 -23.64
C TRP A 263 13.08 8.42 -23.52
N LEU A 264 12.24 8.35 -24.56
CA LEU A 264 10.90 8.90 -24.52
C LEU A 264 9.98 8.02 -23.67
N PRO A 265 9.24 8.56 -22.69
CA PRO A 265 8.43 7.77 -21.78
C PRO A 265 7.40 6.90 -22.49
N THR A 266 7.23 5.66 -22.02
CA THR A 266 6.15 4.78 -22.48
C THR A 266 4.81 5.19 -21.88
N LEU A 267 3.71 4.65 -22.42
CA LEU A 267 2.36 4.91 -21.89
C LEU A 267 2.20 4.44 -20.43
N GLU A 268 2.84 3.33 -20.05
CA GLU A 268 2.75 2.78 -18.70
C GLU A 268 3.50 3.66 -17.69
N GLU A 269 4.72 4.07 -18.02
CA GLU A 269 5.51 5.00 -17.21
C GLU A 269 4.77 6.34 -17.01
N LEU A 270 4.16 6.88 -18.07
CA LEU A 270 3.35 8.10 -17.98
C LEU A 270 2.11 7.91 -17.10
N ARG A 271 1.43 6.76 -17.14
CA ARG A 271 0.28 6.48 -16.27
C ARG A 271 0.67 6.46 -14.80
N GLU A 272 1.82 5.90 -14.45
CA GLU A 272 2.33 5.89 -13.09
C GLU A 272 2.77 7.29 -12.64
N ALA A 273 3.53 8.00 -13.47
CA ALA A 273 3.97 9.35 -13.18
C ALA A 273 2.79 10.33 -13.01
N ARG A 274 1.76 10.24 -13.86
CA ARG A 274 0.53 11.05 -13.73
C ARG A 274 -0.21 10.78 -12.42
N ARG A 275 -0.32 9.50 -12.02
CA ARG A 275 -0.93 9.12 -10.73
C ARG A 275 -0.13 9.68 -9.55
N ALA A 276 1.20 9.57 -9.59
CA ALA A 276 2.07 10.11 -8.57
C ALA A 276 2.01 11.65 -8.50
N ALA A 277 2.02 12.34 -9.64
CA ALA A 277 1.90 13.80 -9.72
C ALA A 277 0.57 14.30 -9.14
N ARG A 278 -0.56 13.67 -9.51
CA ARG A 278 -1.88 13.98 -8.91
C ARG A 278 -1.88 13.84 -7.39
N ALA A 279 -1.29 12.76 -6.87
CA ALA A 279 -1.21 12.55 -5.42
C ALA A 279 -0.33 13.60 -4.72
N ARG A 280 0.71 14.12 -5.39
CA ARG A 280 1.55 15.21 -4.86
C ARG A 280 0.79 16.54 -4.84
N GLU A 281 0.11 16.90 -5.92
CA GLU A 281 -0.69 18.14 -6.00
C GLU A 281 -1.83 18.15 -4.97
N GLN A 282 -2.50 17.01 -4.77
CA GLN A 282 -3.55 16.86 -3.74
C GLN A 282 -3.01 17.01 -2.31
N ARG A 283 -1.76 16.62 -2.04
CA ARG A 283 -1.12 16.81 -0.74
C ARG A 283 -0.61 18.24 -0.55
N ALA A 284 -0.19 18.89 -1.62
CA ALA A 284 0.31 20.27 -1.61
C ALA A 284 -0.81 21.31 -1.55
N SER A 285 -2.03 20.95 -1.97
CA SER A 285 -3.24 21.75 -1.79
C SER A 285 -3.95 21.33 -0.51
N PRO A 286 -3.66 21.94 0.66
CA PRO A 286 -4.50 21.70 1.83
C PRO A 286 -5.91 22.16 1.49
N GLN A 287 -6.86 21.22 1.47
CA GLN A 287 -8.27 21.56 1.48
C GLN A 287 -8.52 22.51 2.66
N PRO A 288 -9.12 23.70 2.45
CA PRO A 288 -9.59 24.49 3.57
C PRO A 288 -10.65 23.65 4.30
N SER A 289 -10.35 23.30 5.54
CA SER A 289 -11.30 22.65 6.45
C SER A 289 -12.53 23.54 6.57
N ALA A 290 -13.66 23.07 6.05
CA ALA A 290 -14.99 23.60 6.31
C ALA A 290 -15.51 23.11 7.66
#